data_AF-A0A354CJP6-F1
#
_entry.id   AF-A0A354CJP6-F1
#
_cell.length_a   1.000
_cell.length_b   1.000
_cell.length_c   1.000
_cell.angle_alpha   90.00
_cell.angle_beta   90.00
_cell.angle_gamma   90.00
#
_symmetry.space_group_name_H-M   'P 1'
#
loop_
_entity.id
_entity.type
_entity.pdbx_description
1 polymer ?
#
loop_
_entity_poly.entity_id
_entity_poly.type
_entity_poly.pdbx_seq_one_letter_code
_entity_poly.pdbx_strand_id
1 'polypeptide(L)' 'MGYLYSHDYPHHYVRQQYLPDGLTDSVFYEPTDNGKEKEIAQWLHWLKENDE' A
#
# COMPACT_ATOMS: atom_id res chain seq x y z
N MET A 1 20.16 -7.42 -7.86
CA MET A 1 18.83 -7.95 -8.21
C MET A 1 18.01 -7.97 -6.93
N GLY A 2 16.80 -7.41 -6.90
CA GLY A 2 16.03 -7.25 -5.66
C GLY A 2 14.66 -6.61 -5.83
N TYR A 3 14.10 -6.64 -7.05
CA TYR A 3 12.73 -6.20 -7.31
C TYR A 3 11.80 -7.43 -7.24
N LEU A 4 10.72 -7.31 -6.48
CA LEU A 4 9.67 -8.31 -6.38
C LEU A 4 8.52 -7.88 -7.29
N TYR A 5 8.14 -8.77 -8.20
CA TYR A 5 7.06 -8.49 -9.14
C TYR A 5 5.71 -8.69 -8.46
N SER A 6 4.99 -7.60 -8.16
CA SER A 6 3.78 -7.62 -7.34
C SER A 6 2.70 -8.59 -7.82
N HIS A 7 2.60 -8.85 -9.13
CA HIS A 7 1.57 -9.75 -9.67
C HIS A 7 1.80 -11.24 -9.38
N ASP A 8 3.01 -11.63 -8.97
CA ASP A 8 3.31 -13.02 -8.60
C ASP A 8 2.93 -13.33 -7.13
N TYR A 9 2.55 -12.30 -6.36
CA TYR A 9 2.21 -12.42 -4.95
C TYR A 9 0.70 -12.41 -4.71
N PRO A 10 0.23 -13.03 -3.61
CA PRO A 10 -1.18 -12.97 -3.22
C PRO A 10 -1.71 -11.54 -3.22
N HIS A 11 -2.95 -11.38 -3.69
CA HIS A 11 -3.61 -10.07 -3.79
C HIS A 11 -2.91 -9.05 -4.71
N HIS A 12 -1.95 -9.51 -5.53
CA HIS A 12 -1.14 -8.70 -6.44
C HIS A 12 -0.36 -7.59 -5.71
N TYR A 13 0.02 -7.84 -4.46
CA TYR A 13 0.76 -6.90 -3.62
C TYR A 13 1.93 -7.61 -2.95
N VAL A 14 3.06 -6.93 -2.89
CA VAL A 14 4.25 -7.42 -2.19
C VAL A 14 4.86 -6.27 -1.42
N ARG A 15 5.28 -6.53 -0.18
CA ARG A 15 5.97 -5.53 0.62
C ARG A 15 7.35 -5.28 0.04
N GLN A 16 7.56 -4.07 -0.46
CA GLN A 16 8.84 -3.59 -0.93
C GLN A 16 8.98 -2.11 -0.59
N GLN A 17 10.21 -1.64 -0.39
CA GLN A 17 10.44 -0.21 -0.28
C GLN A 17 10.19 0.46 -1.64
N TYR A 18 9.09 1.22 -1.71
CA TYR A 18 8.68 1.97 -2.89
C TYR A 18 9.11 3.44 -2.85
N LEU A 19 9.14 4.03 -1.65
CA LEU A 19 9.61 5.40 -1.43
C LEU A 19 11.12 5.43 -1.16
N PRO A 20 11.82 6.51 -1.54
CA PRO A 20 13.24 6.65 -1.26
C PRO A 20 13.50 6.71 0.24
N ASP A 21 14.75 6.44 0.62
CA ASP A 21 15.21 6.53 2.00
C ASP A 21 14.93 7.93 2.57
N GLY A 22 14.36 7.96 3.78
CA GLY A 22 13.96 9.20 4.46
C GLY A 22 12.54 9.69 4.15
N LEU A 23 11.82 9.06 3.21
CA LEU A 23 10.40 9.33 2.95
C LEU A 23 9.49 8.14 3.27
N THR A 24 10.02 7.05 3.81
CA THR A 24 9.26 5.83 4.11
C THR A 24 8.09 6.06 5.06
N ASP A 25 8.19 7.05 5.96
CA ASP A 25 7.15 7.40 6.93
C ASP A 25 6.21 8.52 6.43
N SER A 26 6.42 9.00 5.20
CA SER A 26 5.62 10.08 4.63
C SER A 26 4.31 9.56 4.05
N VAL A 27 3.19 10.16 4.47
CA VAL A 27 1.86 9.90 3.91
C VAL A 27 1.46 11.06 3.02
N PHE A 28 1.22 10.79 1.73
CA PHE A 28 0.85 11.81 0.74
C PHE A 28 -0.64 11.79 0.36
N TYR A 29 -1.34 10.69 0.65
CA TYR A 29 -2.76 10.54 0.33
C TYR A 29 -3.53 10.03 1.53
N GLU A 30 -4.52 10.80 1.94
CA GLU A 30 -5.47 10.49 3.02
C GLU A 30 -6.87 10.47 2.41
N PRO A 31 -7.41 9.27 2.09
CA PRO A 31 -8.75 9.16 1.51
C PRO A 31 -9.83 9.65 2.49
N THR A 32 -10.90 10.26 1.96
CA THR A 32 -12.07 10.64 2.76
C THR A 32 -13.15 9.55 2.72
N ASP A 33 -14.23 9.71 3.48
CA ASP A 33 -15.35 8.74 3.51
C ASP A 33 -16.33 8.88 2.32
N ASN A 34 -16.01 9.71 1.33
CA ASN A 34 -16.93 10.02 0.24
C ASN A 34 -16.90 8.96 -0.86
N GLY A 35 -17.99 8.19 -0.97
CA GLY A 35 -18.23 7.27 -2.08
C GLY A 35 -17.12 6.23 -2.21
N LYS A 36 -16.43 6.22 -3.36
CA LYS A 36 -15.37 5.24 -3.66
C LYS A 36 -14.13 5.39 -2.79
N GLU A 37 -13.86 6.58 -2.25
CA GLU A 37 -12.70 6.78 -1.37
C GLU A 37 -12.80 5.94 -0.10
N LYS A 38 -14.02 5.65 0.36
CA LYS A 38 -14.26 4.74 1.48
C LYS A 38 -13.76 3.31 1.20
N GLU A 39 -14.00 2.79 0.01
CA GLU A 39 -13.51 1.47 -0.41
C GLU A 39 -11.97 1.48 -0.52
N ILE A 40 -11.39 2.57 -1.04
CA ILE A 40 -9.94 2.75 -1.12
C ILE A 40 -9.33 2.79 0.28
N ALA A 41 -9.94 3.53 1.22
CA ALA A 41 -9.49 3.60 2.61
C ALA A 41 -9.49 2.23 3.29
N GLN A 42 -10.56 1.45 3.10
CA GLN A 42 -10.67 0.08 3.61
C GLN A 42 -9.58 -0.83 3.04
N TRP A 43 -9.33 -0.74 1.72
CA TRP A 43 -8.28 -1.51 1.07
C TRP A 43 -6.89 -1.13 1.55
N LEU A 44 -6.60 0.16 1.69
CA LEU A 44 -5.32 0.65 2.22
C LEU A 44 -5.10 0.24 3.67
N HIS A 45 -6.16 0.22 4.49
CA HIS A 45 -6.09 -0.28 5.86
C HIS A 45 -5.78 -1.77 5.89
N TRP A 46 -6.53 -2.56 5.11
CA TRP A 46 -6.31 -4.00 4.99
C TRP A 46 -4.89 -4.33 4.53
N LEU A 47 -4.35 -3.60 3.54
CA LEU A 47 -2.97 -3.76 3.08
C LEU A 47 -1.94 -3.50 4.20
N LYS A 48 -2.16 -2.50 5.05
CA LYS A 48 -1.27 -2.20 6.19
C LYS A 48 -1.36 -3.23 7.31
N GLU A 49 -2.55 -3.80 7.55
CA GLU A 49 -2.75 -4.83 8.59
C GLU A 49 -2.23 -6.21 8.16
N ASN A 50 -2.31 -6.52 6.87
CA ASN A 50 -1.82 -7.79 6.31
C ASN A 50 -0.36 -7.67 5.81
N ASP A 51 0.37 -6.64 6.30
CA ASP A 51 1.77 -6.34 5.97
C ASP A 51 2.78 -7.17 6.81
N GLU A 52 2.33 -8.25 7.46
CA GLU A 52 3.17 -9.18 8.24
C GLU A 52 3.84 -10.28 7.40
#